data_AF-A0A4Y8WLU5-F1
#
_entry.id   AF-A0A4Y8WLU5-F1
#
_cell.length_a   1.000
_cell.length_b   1.000
_cell.length_c   1.000
_cell.angle_alpha   90.00
_cell.angle_beta   90.00
_cell.angle_gamma   90.00
#
_symmetry.space_group_name_H-M   'P 1'
#
loop_
_entity.id
_entity.type
_entity.pdbx_description
1 polymer ?
#
loop_
_entity_poly.entity_id
_entity_poly.type
_entity_poly.pdbx_seq_one_letter_code
_entity_poly.pdbx_strand_id
1 'polypeptide(L)'
;MKRQRGSQSLEFAMIALPFVLLLLVIFELTRFLWINMVFDSAVNQAMRVARVMPPTYAANQSVKAKIASYPLLEEEKVELSVPRYAGSVSDLAHYRMTSATQAKLGQYTVNYHFSFLLIPKLSAVWKESMTLQRVMVVAYDH
;
A
#
# COMPACT_ATOMS: atom_id res chain seq x y z
N MET A 1 -17.82 -12.74 55.51
CA MET A 1 -16.73 -12.20 54.66
C MET A 1 -16.92 -12.69 53.22
N LYS A 2 -17.54 -11.90 52.32
CA LYS A 2 -17.75 -12.29 50.90
C LYS A 2 -17.63 -11.15 49.87
N ARG A 3 -17.30 -9.92 50.28
CA ARG A 3 -17.25 -8.73 49.39
C ARG A 3 -15.88 -8.42 48.76
N GLN A 4 -14.77 -8.99 49.24
CA GLN A 4 -13.42 -8.62 48.77
C GLN A 4 -13.02 -9.23 47.41
N ARG A 5 -13.61 -10.35 46.98
CA ARG A 5 -13.25 -11.00 45.71
C ARG A 5 -13.66 -10.20 44.46
N GLY A 6 -14.75 -9.43 44.52
CA GLY A 6 -15.17 -8.58 43.40
C GLY A 6 -14.26 -7.37 43.17
N SER A 7 -13.64 -6.83 44.22
CA SER A 7 -12.71 -5.70 44.14
C SER A 7 -11.42 -6.07 43.39
N GLN A 8 -10.82 -7.21 43.75
CA GLN A 8 -9.58 -7.67 43.14
C GLN A 8 -9.72 -7.98 41.65
N SER A 9 -10.84 -8.59 41.23
CA SER A 9 -11.10 -8.85 39.81
C SER A 9 -11.33 -7.56 39.02
N LEU A 10 -11.97 -6.56 39.62
CA LEU A 10 -12.19 -5.25 38.99
C LEU A 10 -10.87 -4.48 38.84
N GLU A 11 -10.06 -4.44 39.90
CA GLU A 11 -8.73 -3.80 39.89
C GLU A 11 -7.81 -4.43 38.84
N PHE A 12 -7.81 -5.78 38.73
CA PHE A 12 -7.08 -6.46 37.68
C PHE A 12 -7.57 -6.10 36.28
N ALA A 13 -8.89 -6.08 36.06
CA ALA A 13 -9.47 -5.73 34.76
C ALA A 13 -9.14 -4.28 34.34
N MET A 14 -9.12 -3.35 35.30
CA MET A 14 -8.74 -1.95 35.07
C MET A 14 -7.30 -1.80 34.58
N ILE A 15 -6.42 -2.75 34.84
CA ILE A 15 -5.02 -2.74 34.36
C ILE A 15 -4.87 -3.62 33.10
N ALA A 16 -5.44 -4.82 33.13
CA ALA A 16 -5.30 -5.80 32.06
C ALA A 16 -5.96 -5.31 30.76
N LEU A 17 -7.15 -4.70 30.83
CA LEU A 17 -7.85 -4.23 29.63
C LEU A 17 -7.08 -3.14 28.87
N PRO A 18 -6.65 -2.02 29.49
CA PRO A 18 -5.88 -1.00 28.76
C PRO A 18 -4.53 -1.54 28.28
N PHE A 19 -3.91 -2.45 29.02
CA PHE A 19 -2.68 -3.11 28.58
C PHE A 19 -2.90 -3.94 27.31
N VAL A 20 -3.96 -4.74 27.25
CA VAL A 20 -4.32 -5.50 26.04
C VAL A 20 -4.63 -4.54 24.89
N LEU A 21 -5.42 -3.48 25.12
CA LEU A 21 -5.71 -2.48 24.09
C LEU A 21 -4.44 -1.82 23.54
N LEU A 22 -3.48 -1.49 24.40
CA LEU A 22 -2.17 -0.97 24.01
C LEU A 22 -1.43 -1.97 23.08
N LEU A 23 -1.42 -3.26 23.44
CA LEU A 23 -0.79 -4.29 22.62
C LEU A 23 -1.45 -4.41 21.24
N LEU A 24 -2.78 -4.33 21.15
CA LEU A 24 -3.51 -4.36 19.88
C LEU A 24 -3.16 -3.15 19.00
N VAL A 25 -3.02 -1.96 19.61
CA VAL A 25 -2.58 -0.75 18.90
C VAL A 25 -1.14 -0.89 18.40
N ILE A 26 -0.22 -1.35 19.25
CA ILE A 26 1.18 -1.59 18.85
C ILE A 26 1.26 -2.61 17.71
N PHE A 27 0.45 -3.67 17.78
CA PHE A 27 0.37 -4.67 16.73
C PHE A 27 -0.05 -4.07 15.39
N GLU A 28 -1.13 -3.27 15.36
CA GLU A 28 -1.59 -2.64 14.12
C GLU A 28 -0.59 -1.63 13.56
N LEU A 29 0.04 -0.83 14.42
CA LEU A 29 1.07 0.11 14.00
C LEU A 29 2.28 -0.61 13.40
N THR A 30 2.72 -1.68 14.05
CA THR A 30 3.84 -2.50 13.55
C THR A 30 3.49 -3.12 12.20
N ARG A 31 2.27 -3.65 12.05
CA ARG A 31 1.80 -4.22 10.78
C ARG A 31 1.73 -3.16 9.68
N PHE A 32 1.24 -1.97 9.98
CA PHE A 32 1.21 -0.85 9.05
C PHE A 32 2.62 -0.49 8.55
N LEU A 33 3.58 -0.32 9.47
CA LEU A 33 4.97 -0.02 9.12
C LEU A 33 5.59 -1.13 8.26
N TRP A 34 5.33 -2.39 8.60
CA TRP A 34 5.84 -3.51 7.83
C TRP A 34 5.24 -3.56 6.41
N ILE A 35 3.92 -3.37 6.28
CA ILE A 35 3.25 -3.28 4.97
C ILE A 35 3.83 -2.14 4.14
N ASN A 36 4.11 -0.98 4.74
CA ASN A 36 4.73 0.14 4.02
C ASN A 36 6.11 -0.23 3.44
N MET A 37 6.97 -0.89 4.22
CA MET A 37 8.28 -1.37 3.75
C MET A 37 8.16 -2.45 2.67
N VAL A 38 7.21 -3.38 2.83
CA VAL A 38 6.95 -4.44 1.85
C VAL A 38 6.43 -3.83 0.54
N PHE A 39 5.54 -2.85 0.63
CA PHE A 39 5.00 -2.12 -0.51
C PHE A 39 6.10 -1.39 -1.29
N ASP A 40 7.05 -0.76 -0.62
CA ASP A 40 8.22 -0.13 -1.28
C ASP A 40 9.02 -1.14 -2.11
N SER A 41 9.30 -2.31 -1.53
CA SER A 41 10.01 -3.39 -2.22
C SER A 41 9.21 -3.94 -3.40
N ALA A 42 7.90 -4.12 -3.21
CA ALA A 42 6.97 -4.62 -4.22
C ALA A 42 6.90 -3.69 -5.43
N VAL A 43 6.73 -2.38 -5.21
CA VAL A 43 6.73 -1.37 -6.27
C VAL A 43 8.07 -1.35 -7.01
N ASN A 44 9.19 -1.38 -6.30
CA ASN A 44 10.52 -1.42 -6.92
C ASN A 44 10.74 -2.61 -7.84
N GLN A 45 10.17 -3.76 -7.51
CA GLN A 45 10.29 -4.97 -8.32
C GLN A 45 9.26 -5.00 -9.46
N ALA A 46 8.07 -4.44 -9.23
CA ALA A 46 7.07 -4.28 -10.28
C ALA A 46 7.51 -3.28 -11.37
N MET A 47 8.30 -2.26 -11.02
CA MET A 47 8.95 -1.38 -12.01
C MET A 47 9.81 -2.13 -13.01
N ARG A 48 10.55 -3.15 -12.56
CA ARG A 48 11.40 -3.97 -13.43
C ARG A 48 10.57 -4.79 -14.42
N VAL A 49 9.41 -5.27 -13.97
CA VAL A 49 8.44 -5.95 -14.84
C VAL A 49 7.86 -4.98 -15.86
N ALA A 50 7.48 -3.78 -15.44
CA ALA A 50 6.94 -2.76 -16.34
C ALA A 50 7.93 -2.32 -17.43
N ARG A 51 9.23 -2.26 -17.12
CA ARG A 51 10.30 -1.83 -18.04
C ARG A 51 10.43 -2.71 -19.28
N VAL A 52 10.26 -4.01 -19.12
CA VAL A 52 10.47 -5.00 -20.21
C VAL A 52 9.19 -5.31 -20.97
N MET A 53 8.05 -4.75 -20.56
CA MET A 53 6.76 -4.97 -21.20
C MET A 53 6.36 -3.73 -22.01
N PRO A 54 5.76 -3.91 -23.20
CA PRO A 54 5.23 -2.78 -23.93
C PRO A 54 4.08 -2.14 -23.13
N PRO A 55 3.91 -0.81 -23.22
CA PRO A 55 2.90 -0.05 -22.47
C PRO A 55 1.48 -0.41 -22.93
N THR A 56 0.93 -1.46 -22.33
CA THR A 56 -0.35 -2.10 -22.67
C THR A 56 -1.16 -2.38 -21.41
N TYR A 57 -2.46 -2.63 -21.55
CA TYR A 57 -3.31 -3.00 -20.43
C TYR A 57 -2.84 -4.28 -19.71
N ALA A 58 -2.35 -5.27 -20.47
CA ALA A 58 -1.81 -6.51 -19.92
C ALA A 58 -0.59 -6.26 -19.02
N ALA A 59 0.27 -5.30 -19.37
CA ALA A 59 1.41 -4.91 -18.54
C ALA A 59 0.96 -4.36 -17.18
N ASN A 60 -0.09 -3.53 -17.15
CA ASN A 60 -0.64 -3.00 -15.89
C ASN A 60 -1.13 -4.11 -14.97
N GLN A 61 -1.76 -5.15 -15.53
CA GLN A 61 -2.22 -6.30 -14.76
C GLN A 61 -1.04 -7.13 -14.22
N SER A 62 0.02 -7.32 -15.02
CA SER A 62 1.25 -7.97 -14.56
C SER A 62 1.95 -7.19 -13.44
N VAL A 63 1.95 -5.85 -13.51
CA VAL A 63 2.48 -4.99 -12.43
C VAL A 63 1.65 -5.16 -11.15
N LYS A 64 0.32 -5.11 -11.25
CA LYS A 64 -0.57 -5.37 -10.10
C LYS A 64 -0.32 -6.74 -9.47
N ALA A 65 -0.34 -7.79 -10.29
CA ALA A 65 -0.08 -9.16 -9.84
C ALA A 65 1.30 -9.28 -9.19
N LYS A 66 2.31 -8.60 -9.73
CA LYS A 66 3.66 -8.61 -9.13
C LYS A 66 3.67 -7.94 -7.76
N ILE A 67 2.96 -6.83 -7.57
CA ILE A 67 2.85 -6.17 -6.26
C ILE A 67 2.13 -7.10 -5.28
N ALA A 68 1.00 -7.68 -5.69
CA ALA A 68 0.22 -8.60 -4.87
C ALA A 68 0.95 -9.92 -4.54
N SER A 69 2.01 -10.29 -5.27
CA SER A 69 2.82 -11.47 -4.94
C SER A 69 3.64 -11.32 -3.65
N TYR A 70 3.74 -10.12 -3.11
CA TYR A 70 4.43 -9.86 -1.83
C TYR A 70 3.54 -10.20 -0.64
N PRO A 71 4.12 -10.69 0.47
CA PRO A 71 3.34 -11.07 1.64
C PRO A 71 2.58 -9.87 2.20
N LEU A 72 1.41 -10.12 2.79
CA LEU A 72 0.53 -9.11 3.41
C LEU A 72 -0.11 -8.10 2.43
N LEU A 73 0.25 -8.12 1.15
CA LEU A 73 -0.41 -7.33 0.12
C LEU A 73 -1.53 -8.14 -0.55
N GLU A 74 -2.61 -7.47 -0.89
CA GLU A 74 -3.78 -8.06 -1.54
C GLU A 74 -4.01 -7.31 -2.84
N GLU A 75 -4.22 -8.02 -3.95
CA GLU A 75 -4.36 -7.42 -5.27
C GLU A 75 -5.54 -6.44 -5.35
N GLU A 76 -6.65 -6.78 -4.69
CA GLU A 76 -7.87 -5.99 -4.61
C GLU A 76 -7.65 -4.60 -3.98
N LYS A 77 -6.61 -4.46 -3.16
CA LYS A 77 -6.24 -3.22 -2.48
C LYS A 77 -5.20 -2.42 -3.25
N VAL A 78 -4.68 -2.95 -4.35
CA VAL A 78 -3.72 -2.27 -5.23
C VAL A 78 -4.47 -1.59 -6.37
N GLU A 79 -4.31 -0.27 -6.46
CA GLU A 79 -4.80 0.54 -7.57
C GLU A 79 -3.63 1.13 -8.35
N LEU A 80 -3.69 1.02 -9.67
CA LEU A 80 -2.76 1.70 -10.57
C LEU A 80 -3.51 2.81 -11.27
N SER A 81 -2.99 4.03 -11.19
CA SER A 81 -3.48 5.13 -12.00
C SER A 81 -3.23 4.88 -13.49
N VAL A 82 -3.98 5.57 -14.35
CA VAL A 82 -3.65 5.64 -15.77
C VAL A 82 -2.23 6.18 -15.93
N PRO A 83 -1.34 5.49 -16.66
CA PRO A 83 0.04 5.94 -16.85
C PRO A 83 0.13 7.22 -17.66
N ARG A 84 1.08 8.07 -17.27
CA ARG A 84 1.47 9.25 -18.03
C ARG A 84 2.70 8.91 -18.86
N TYR A 85 2.51 8.85 -20.17
CA TYR A 85 3.54 8.50 -21.13
C TYR A 85 4.26 9.75 -21.65
N ALA A 86 5.59 9.65 -21.81
CA ALA A 86 6.42 10.74 -22.30
C ALA A 86 7.62 10.24 -23.12
N GLY A 87 8.13 11.13 -23.99
CA GLY A 87 9.34 10.85 -24.78
C GLY A 87 10.64 11.16 -24.03
N SER A 88 10.59 12.03 -23.01
CA SER A 88 11.75 12.46 -22.23
C SER A 88 11.37 12.85 -20.80
N VAL A 89 12.37 12.97 -19.92
CA VAL A 89 12.17 13.43 -18.53
C VAL A 89 11.64 14.87 -18.51
N SER A 90 12.07 15.70 -19.46
CA SER A 90 11.58 17.08 -19.59
C SER A 90 10.09 17.12 -19.92
N ASP A 91 9.62 16.21 -20.78
CA ASP A 91 8.21 16.11 -21.14
C ASP A 91 7.35 15.71 -19.94
N LEU A 92 7.83 14.79 -19.09
CA LEU A 92 7.20 14.45 -17.81
C LEU A 92 7.08 15.66 -16.88
N ALA A 93 8.17 16.41 -16.71
CA ALA A 93 8.21 17.59 -15.84
C ALA A 93 7.26 18.70 -16.31
N HIS A 94 7.13 18.88 -17.63
CA HIS A 94 6.27 19.91 -18.23
C HIS A 94 4.88 19.40 -18.63
N TYR A 95 4.47 18.21 -18.17
CA TYR A 95 3.15 17.63 -18.45
C TYR A 95 2.84 17.43 -19.94
N ARG A 96 3.87 17.26 -20.78
CA ARG A 96 3.73 16.93 -22.20
C ARG A 96 3.60 15.41 -22.35
N MET A 97 2.41 14.96 -22.74
CA MET A 97 2.13 13.54 -22.88
C MET A 97 2.30 13.09 -24.34
N THR A 98 2.77 11.86 -24.52
CA THR A 98 2.84 11.20 -25.84
C THR A 98 1.97 9.94 -25.85
N SER A 99 1.78 9.34 -27.03
CA SER A 99 1.09 8.05 -27.13
C SER A 99 1.93 6.93 -26.49
N ALA A 100 1.26 5.91 -25.95
CA ALA A 100 1.93 4.73 -25.39
C ALA A 100 2.95 4.12 -26.38
N THR A 101 2.62 4.08 -27.67
CA THR A 101 3.47 3.53 -28.74
C THR A 101 4.76 4.30 -29.00
N GLN A 102 4.83 5.58 -28.62
CA GLN A 102 6.00 6.45 -28.83
C GLN A 102 6.69 6.80 -27.49
N ALA A 103 6.19 6.24 -26.39
CA ALA A 103 6.66 6.54 -25.05
C ALA A 103 8.01 5.88 -24.80
N LYS A 104 8.99 6.67 -24.34
CA LYS A 104 10.23 6.14 -23.76
C LYS A 104 10.14 6.02 -22.25
N LEU A 105 9.26 6.82 -21.64
CA LEU A 105 9.03 6.86 -20.21
C LEU A 105 7.55 6.73 -19.90
N GLY A 106 7.22 6.06 -18.79
CA GLY A 106 5.88 5.97 -18.22
C GLY A 106 5.91 6.27 -16.73
N GLN A 107 5.12 7.24 -16.29
CA GLN A 107 4.90 7.50 -14.87
C GLN A 107 3.58 6.89 -14.43
N TYR A 108 3.62 6.07 -13.39
CA TYR A 108 2.46 5.46 -12.79
C TYR A 108 2.39 5.85 -11.32
N THR A 109 1.17 6.02 -10.82
CA THR A 109 0.91 6.13 -9.40
C THR A 109 0.31 4.81 -8.94
N VAL A 110 0.99 4.17 -7.99
CA VAL A 110 0.54 2.94 -7.35
C VAL A 110 0.00 3.32 -5.97
N ASN A 111 -1.26 3.00 -5.72
CA ASN A 111 -1.91 3.18 -4.44
C ASN A 111 -2.18 1.82 -3.82
N TYR A 112 -1.94 1.70 -2.52
CA TYR A 112 -2.34 0.55 -1.72
C TYR A 112 -3.22 1.01 -0.56
N HIS A 113 -4.45 0.49 -0.50
CA HIS A 113 -5.39 0.83 0.55
C HIS A 113 -5.20 -0.08 1.77
N PHE A 114 -4.50 0.43 2.79
CA PHE A 114 -4.36 -0.29 4.04
C PHE A 114 -5.72 -0.43 4.75
N SER A 115 -5.97 -1.61 5.31
CA SER A 115 -7.13 -1.90 6.14
C SER A 115 -6.68 -2.44 7.49
N PHE A 116 -7.21 -1.92 8.59
CA PHE A 116 -7.03 -2.46 9.93
C PHE A 116 -7.61 -3.88 10.01
N LEU A 117 -6.85 -4.80 10.59
CA LEU A 117 -7.22 -6.21 10.76
C LEU A 117 -8.08 -6.39 12.01
N LEU A 118 -7.66 -5.80 13.13
CA LEU A 118 -8.27 -5.94 14.44
C LEU A 118 -9.51 -5.06 14.62
N ILE A 119 -9.55 -3.91 13.93
CA ILE A 119 -10.68 -2.97 14.00
C ILE A 119 -11.07 -2.51 12.58
N PRO A 120 -11.72 -3.37 11.78
CA PRO A 120 -12.02 -3.08 10.37
C PRO A 120 -12.80 -1.77 10.15
N LYS A 121 -13.65 -1.38 11.10
CA LYS A 121 -14.42 -0.13 11.06
C LYS A 121 -13.54 1.13 10.95
N LEU A 122 -12.34 1.11 11.52
CA LEU A 122 -11.40 2.23 11.40
C LEU A 122 -10.89 2.40 9.97
N SER A 123 -10.84 1.32 9.18
CA SER A 123 -10.40 1.39 7.77
C SER A 123 -11.32 2.29 6.93
N ALA A 124 -12.62 2.24 7.19
CA ALA A 124 -13.59 3.09 6.50
C ALA A 124 -13.43 4.57 6.89
N VAL A 125 -13.14 4.83 8.16
CA VAL A 125 -12.98 6.20 8.70
C VAL A 125 -11.67 6.84 8.22
N TRP A 126 -10.60 6.05 8.10
CA TRP A 126 -9.24 6.54 7.81
C TRP A 126 -8.75 6.20 6.40
N LYS A 127 -9.67 5.87 5.47
CA LYS A 127 -9.33 5.36 4.14
C LYS A 127 -8.34 6.25 3.39
N GLU A 128 -8.57 7.56 3.41
CA GLU A 128 -7.71 8.52 2.71
C GLU A 128 -6.33 8.63 3.37
N SER A 129 -6.28 8.74 4.69
CA SER A 129 -5.02 8.90 5.44
C SER A 129 -4.14 7.65 5.45
N MET A 130 -4.72 6.47 5.29
CA MET A 130 -4.02 5.18 5.33
C MET A 130 -3.74 4.60 3.93
N THR A 131 -3.98 5.37 2.87
CA THR A 131 -3.60 4.97 1.52
C THR A 131 -2.11 5.21 1.32
N LEU A 132 -1.36 4.14 1.04
CA LEU A 132 0.04 4.21 0.70
C LEU A 132 0.18 4.52 -0.79
N GLN A 133 0.79 5.66 -1.11
CA GLN A 133 1.01 6.07 -2.49
C GLN A 133 2.50 6.02 -2.84
N ARG A 134 2.82 5.47 -4.00
CA ARG A 134 4.16 5.53 -4.61
C ARG A 134 4.06 5.89 -6.08
N VAL A 135 4.99 6.74 -6.51
CA VAL A 135 5.14 7.10 -7.93
C VAL A 135 6.29 6.28 -8.48
N MET A 136 6.01 5.50 -9.53
CA MET A 136 7.03 4.81 -10.28
C MET A 136 7.23 5.48 -11.64
N VAL A 137 8.49 5.69 -12.01
CA VAL A 137 8.88 6.16 -13.34
C VAL A 137 9.65 5.04 -14.01
N VAL A 138 9.08 4.54 -15.10
CA VAL A 138 9.58 3.41 -15.86
C VAL A 138 10.17 3.95 -17.15
N ALA A 139 11.42 3.57 -17.46
CA ALA A 139 11.98 3.73 -18.79
C ALA A 139 11.78 2.41 -19.54
N TYR A 140 11.11 2.45 -20.69
CA TYR A 140 10.88 1.26 -21.50
C TYR A 140 12.14 0.93 -22.30
N ASP A 141 12.51 -0.34 -22.34
CA ASP A 141 13.56 -0.83 -23.21
C ASP A 141 12.96 -1.03 -24.62
N HIS A 142 12.99 0.03 -25.43
CA HIS A 142 12.62 0.03 -26.85
C HIS A 142 13.80 0.45 -27.72
#